data_AF-A0A0F9H1G2-F1
#
_entry.id   AF-A0A0F9H1G2-F1
#
_cell.length_a   1.000
_cell.length_b   1.000
_cell.length_c   1.000
_cell.angle_alpha   90.00
_cell.angle_beta   90.00
_cell.angle_gamma   90.00
#
_symmetry.space_group_name_H-M   'P 1'
#
loop_
_entity.id
_entity.type
_entity.pdbx_description
1 polymer ?
#
loop_
_entity_poly.entity_id
_entity_poly.type
_entity_poly.pdbx_seq_one_letter_code
_entity_poly.pdbx_strand_id
1 'polypeptide(L)'
;TGKLTIAANMTLENGAPAVMCLQVSGSVAASANWSTAFDKLKKKSNIAYIVPITSGSAIQNLAITHCDIESNPDIGHERECIIGADSTVVTVDNFVSKANALDNKRVVLVAPDADVTRTASAGTALVLGGEYIAAALSGLITGQDKIIKPVTGKQIVGFTIPDDQYEPYDMNRMANAGVCVIFAKSGVIKVRHAITTDTSNADNREISVVAADDLVRRITRSSLTAAYIGKGIVISESTPAGVAATVKAIWNSLVRDGLIDSYGTKNDPTTGEVPITAAQDPNEPTRINVTGSVKFLYPLNYINVEFYIYV
;
A
#
# COMPACT_ATOMS: atom_id res chain seq x y z
N THR A 1 -22.90 -17.52 4.22
CA THR A 1 -21.72 -16.90 4.87
C THR A 1 -21.72 -15.41 4.59
N GLY A 2 -21.43 -14.56 5.58
CA GLY A 2 -21.40 -13.10 5.37
C GLY A 2 -20.21 -12.67 4.50
N LYS A 3 -20.39 -11.62 3.67
CA LYS A 3 -19.33 -11.07 2.80
C LYS A 3 -18.02 -10.81 3.56
N LEU A 4 -18.13 -10.20 4.74
CA LEU A 4 -16.99 -9.87 5.59
C LEU A 4 -16.24 -11.11 6.11
N THR A 5 -16.96 -12.19 6.41
CA THR A 5 -16.35 -13.45 6.86
C THR A 5 -15.52 -14.10 5.76
N ILE A 6 -16.03 -14.09 4.51
CA ILE A 6 -15.29 -14.64 3.36
C ILE A 6 -14.02 -13.83 3.11
N ALA A 7 -14.14 -12.49 3.08
CA ALA A 7 -12.99 -11.62 2.90
C ALA A 7 -11.93 -11.83 4.00
N ALA A 8 -12.34 -11.86 5.27
CA ALA A 8 -11.41 -12.07 6.38
C ALA A 8 -10.71 -13.44 6.31
N ASN A 9 -11.44 -14.49 5.95
CA ASN A 9 -10.87 -15.82 5.77
C ASN A 9 -9.87 -15.85 4.60
N MET A 10 -10.15 -15.18 3.49
CA MET A 10 -9.21 -15.05 2.37
C MET A 10 -7.95 -14.27 2.76
N THR A 11 -8.09 -13.18 3.51
CA THR A 11 -6.94 -12.41 4.01
C THR A 11 -6.05 -13.25 4.92
N LEU A 12 -6.64 -14.03 5.84
CA LEU A 12 -5.90 -14.93 6.73
C LEU A 12 -5.24 -16.10 5.99
N GLU A 13 -5.91 -16.68 5.00
CA GLU A 13 -5.36 -17.76 4.16
C GLU A 13 -4.12 -17.32 3.37
N ASN A 14 -4.01 -16.03 3.07
CA ASN A 14 -2.85 -15.45 2.40
C ASN A 14 -1.77 -14.94 3.38
N GLY A 15 -1.89 -15.26 4.68
CA GLY A 15 -0.83 -15.08 5.66
C GLY A 15 -0.90 -13.81 6.51
N ALA A 16 -2.01 -13.06 6.46
CA ALA A 16 -2.15 -11.86 7.29
C ALA A 16 -1.97 -12.17 8.79
N PRO A 17 -1.14 -11.41 9.52
CA PRO A 17 -0.91 -11.64 10.95
C PRO A 17 -2.13 -11.26 11.81
N ALA A 18 -2.95 -10.31 11.34
CA ALA A 18 -4.16 -9.87 12.00
C ALA A 18 -5.13 -9.27 10.99
N VAL A 19 -6.43 -9.43 11.25
CA VAL A 19 -7.50 -8.84 10.42
C VAL A 19 -8.50 -8.15 11.34
N MET A 20 -8.82 -6.89 11.05
CA MET A 20 -9.89 -6.15 11.70
C MET A 20 -11.12 -6.13 10.82
N CYS A 21 -12.19 -6.80 11.27
CA CYS A 21 -13.48 -6.80 10.58
C CYS A 21 -14.37 -5.70 11.15
N LEU A 22 -14.77 -4.75 10.31
CA LEU A 22 -15.72 -3.71 10.71
C LEU A 22 -17.00 -3.82 9.88
N GLN A 23 -18.11 -4.09 10.58
CA GLN A 23 -19.42 -4.12 9.96
C GLN A 23 -19.98 -2.70 9.79
N VAL A 24 -20.57 -2.45 8.62
CA VAL A 24 -21.40 -1.27 8.35
C VAL A 24 -22.79 -1.50 8.94
N SER A 25 -23.19 -0.66 9.89
CA SER A 25 -24.52 -0.73 10.49
C SER A 25 -25.54 -0.06 9.57
N GLY A 26 -26.64 -0.76 9.26
CA GLY A 26 -27.69 -0.26 8.36
C GLY A 26 -27.48 -0.67 6.90
N SER A 27 -28.10 0.07 5.97
CA SER A 27 -28.01 -0.22 4.54
C SER A 27 -26.59 -0.01 4.01
N VAL A 28 -26.05 -1.04 3.36
CA VAL A 28 -24.73 -0.99 2.70
C VAL A 28 -24.71 -0.14 1.42
N ALA A 29 -25.89 0.27 0.92
CA ALA A 29 -26.00 1.20 -0.19
C ALA A 29 -25.89 2.68 0.25
N ALA A 30 -26.05 2.95 1.55
CA ALA A 30 -26.01 4.31 2.08
C ALA A 30 -24.60 4.71 2.48
N SER A 31 -24.00 5.64 1.74
CA SER A 31 -22.65 6.16 1.98
C SER A 31 -22.42 6.69 3.40
N ALA A 32 -23.44 7.28 4.04
CA ALA A 32 -23.35 7.78 5.42
C ALA A 32 -23.04 6.67 6.45
N ASN A 33 -23.56 5.46 6.22
CA ASN A 33 -23.28 4.32 7.09
C ASN A 33 -21.81 3.88 6.98
N TRP A 34 -21.24 3.98 5.78
CA TRP A 34 -19.82 3.72 5.54
C TRP A 34 -18.93 4.77 6.18
N SER A 35 -19.26 6.06 6.04
CA SER A 35 -18.52 7.13 6.74
C SER A 35 -18.48 6.91 8.25
N THR A 36 -19.62 6.56 8.85
CA THR A 36 -19.71 6.23 10.29
C THR A 36 -18.86 5.02 10.67
N ALA A 37 -18.72 4.05 9.76
CA ALA A 37 -17.81 2.92 9.96
C ALA A 37 -16.34 3.38 9.88
N PHE A 38 -15.95 4.11 8.85
CA PHE A 38 -14.58 4.63 8.70
C PHE A 38 -14.14 5.49 9.88
N ASP A 39 -15.05 6.28 10.47
CA ASP A 39 -14.78 7.06 11.69
C ASP A 39 -14.33 6.20 12.88
N LYS A 40 -14.82 4.96 12.99
CA LYS A 40 -14.38 4.03 14.05
C LYS A 40 -12.92 3.58 13.85
N LEU A 41 -12.43 3.56 12.61
CA LEU A 41 -11.06 3.18 12.26
C LEU A 41 -10.04 4.30 12.50
N LYS A 42 -10.48 5.55 12.68
CA LYS A 42 -9.59 6.69 12.99
C LYS A 42 -8.87 6.52 14.32
N LYS A 43 -9.50 5.82 15.28
CA LYS A 43 -8.92 5.51 16.60
C LYS A 43 -7.88 4.39 16.57
N LYS A 44 -7.55 3.86 15.39
CA LYS A 44 -6.67 2.71 15.20
C LYS A 44 -5.51 3.10 14.29
N SER A 45 -4.34 3.27 14.89
CA SER A 45 -3.10 3.59 14.20
C SER A 45 -2.43 2.37 13.54
N ASN A 46 -2.81 1.16 13.95
CA ASN A 46 -2.19 -0.10 13.52
C ASN A 46 -2.93 -0.77 12.35
N ILE A 47 -3.27 0.00 11.32
CA ILE A 47 -3.92 -0.50 10.10
C ILE A 47 -3.07 -0.12 8.90
N ALA A 48 -2.56 -1.13 8.17
CA ALA A 48 -1.78 -0.91 6.95
C ALA A 48 -2.66 -0.75 5.71
N TYR A 49 -3.68 -1.62 5.57
CA TYR A 49 -4.55 -1.63 4.39
C TYR A 49 -6.03 -1.57 4.79
N ILE A 50 -6.79 -0.76 4.06
CA ILE A 50 -8.25 -0.71 4.08
C ILE A 50 -8.77 -1.43 2.82
N VAL A 51 -9.64 -2.41 3.01
CA VAL A 51 -10.28 -3.13 1.91
C VAL A 51 -11.79 -3.00 2.03
N PRO A 52 -12.44 -2.06 1.31
CA PRO A 52 -13.89 -1.96 1.32
C PRO A 52 -14.48 -3.13 0.53
N ILE A 53 -15.25 -4.00 1.20
CA ILE A 53 -15.89 -5.17 0.57
C ILE A 53 -17.15 -4.76 -0.19
N THR A 54 -16.94 -3.99 -1.25
CA THR A 54 -17.97 -3.43 -2.13
C THR A 54 -17.37 -3.01 -3.47
N SER A 55 -18.18 -3.12 -4.52
CA SER A 55 -17.91 -2.62 -5.87
C SER A 55 -18.43 -1.19 -6.08
N GLY A 56 -19.08 -0.55 -5.10
CA GLY A 56 -19.65 0.78 -5.29
C GLY A 56 -18.59 1.89 -5.32
N SER A 57 -18.36 2.53 -6.47
CA SER A 57 -17.35 3.60 -6.64
C SER A 57 -17.49 4.75 -5.64
N ALA A 58 -18.72 5.13 -5.27
CA ALA A 58 -18.95 6.16 -4.25
C ALA A 58 -18.39 5.76 -2.87
N ILE A 59 -18.49 4.48 -2.50
CA ILE A 59 -17.98 3.95 -1.24
C ILE A 59 -16.46 3.73 -1.32
N GLN A 60 -15.97 3.27 -2.47
CA GLN A 60 -14.52 3.15 -2.72
C GLN A 60 -13.84 4.53 -2.56
N ASN A 61 -14.43 5.60 -3.09
CA ASN A 61 -13.94 6.97 -2.90
C ASN A 61 -13.93 7.44 -1.44
N LEU A 62 -14.89 6.98 -0.61
CA LEU A 62 -14.85 7.24 0.83
C LEU A 62 -13.68 6.52 1.51
N ALA A 63 -13.41 5.27 1.12
CA ALA A 63 -12.27 4.51 1.64
C ALA A 63 -10.93 5.15 1.25
N ILE A 64 -10.82 5.62 0.00
CA ILE A 64 -9.64 6.35 -0.51
C ILE A 64 -9.44 7.64 0.27
N THR A 65 -10.48 8.48 0.35
CA THR A 65 -10.44 9.74 1.12
C THR A 65 -10.04 9.49 2.58
N HIS A 66 -10.56 8.43 3.20
CA HIS A 66 -10.17 8.04 4.56
C HIS A 66 -8.67 7.72 4.65
N CYS A 67 -8.12 6.98 3.69
CA CYS A 67 -6.69 6.66 3.68
C CYS A 67 -5.83 7.91 3.48
N ASP A 68 -6.23 8.84 2.61
CA ASP A 68 -5.51 10.09 2.37
C ASP A 68 -5.49 10.98 3.61
N ILE A 69 -6.66 11.20 4.24
CA ILE A 69 -6.78 12.02 5.46
C ILE A 69 -5.91 11.44 6.57
N GLU A 70 -6.04 10.15 6.83
CA GLU A 70 -5.40 9.52 7.98
C GLU A 70 -3.90 9.33 7.80
N SER A 71 -3.44 9.26 6.55
CA SER A 71 -2.01 9.22 6.23
C SER A 71 -1.38 10.61 6.15
N ASN A 72 -2.15 11.68 6.37
CA ASN A 72 -1.62 13.03 6.48
C ASN A 72 -0.55 13.07 7.60
N PRO A 73 0.59 13.78 7.40
CA PRO A 73 1.63 13.91 8.42
C PRO A 73 1.15 14.33 9.82
N ASP A 74 0.06 15.11 9.91
CA ASP A 74 -0.53 15.58 11.16
C ASP A 74 -1.23 14.46 11.95
N ILE A 75 -1.80 13.46 11.26
CA ILE A 75 -2.45 12.30 11.88
C ILE A 75 -1.47 11.14 12.02
N GLY A 76 -0.71 10.85 10.96
CA GLY A 76 0.35 9.86 11.01
C GLY A 76 -0.13 8.41 11.15
N HIS A 77 -1.31 8.10 10.62
CA HIS A 77 -1.83 6.75 10.49
C HIS A 77 -1.68 6.27 9.04
N GLU A 78 -0.42 6.18 8.58
CA GLU A 78 -0.10 5.78 7.21
C GLU A 78 -0.77 4.45 6.85
N ARG A 79 -1.68 4.52 5.89
CA ARG A 79 -2.49 3.41 5.41
C ARG A 79 -2.77 3.56 3.91
N GLU A 80 -3.01 2.44 3.26
CA GLU A 80 -3.36 2.34 1.84
C GLU A 80 -4.72 1.68 1.67
N CYS A 81 -5.33 1.84 0.50
CA CYS A 81 -6.60 1.25 0.12
C CYS A 81 -6.37 0.23 -1.00
N ILE A 82 -6.89 -0.98 -0.85
CA ILE A 82 -6.92 -1.97 -1.94
C ILE A 82 -8.36 -2.20 -2.33
N ILE A 83 -8.68 -1.97 -3.60
CA ILE A 83 -10.04 -2.07 -4.13
C ILE A 83 -10.09 -3.03 -5.31
N GLY A 84 -11.19 -3.79 -5.39
CA GLY A 84 -11.61 -4.38 -6.66
C GLY A 84 -12.16 -3.30 -7.58
N ALA A 85 -12.33 -3.65 -8.86
CA ALA A 85 -13.13 -2.80 -9.70
C ALA A 85 -14.62 -2.94 -9.35
N ASP A 86 -15.48 -2.39 -10.20
CA ASP A 86 -16.90 -2.64 -10.08
C ASP A 86 -17.35 -3.59 -11.18
N SER A 87 -18.53 -4.20 -11.02
CA SER A 87 -19.01 -5.22 -11.96
C SER A 87 -19.26 -4.70 -13.39
N THR A 88 -19.13 -3.38 -13.62
CA THR A 88 -19.19 -2.75 -14.95
C THR A 88 -17.80 -2.53 -15.56
N VAL A 89 -16.74 -2.67 -14.76
CA VAL A 89 -15.34 -2.60 -15.17
C VAL A 89 -14.84 -4.02 -15.41
N VAL A 90 -15.16 -4.54 -16.60
CA VAL A 90 -14.81 -5.91 -17.01
C VAL A 90 -13.79 -5.95 -18.16
N THR A 91 -13.65 -4.86 -18.91
CA THR A 91 -12.72 -4.75 -20.03
C THR A 91 -11.41 -4.10 -19.63
N VAL A 92 -10.35 -4.39 -20.38
CA VAL A 92 -9.02 -3.79 -20.23
C VAL A 92 -9.10 -2.25 -20.26
N ASP A 93 -9.87 -1.68 -21.19
CA ASP A 93 -10.01 -0.23 -21.32
C ASP A 93 -10.73 0.41 -20.12
N ASN A 94 -11.71 -0.29 -19.54
CA ASN A 94 -12.40 0.19 -18.34
C ASN A 94 -11.45 0.18 -17.12
N PHE A 95 -10.61 -0.86 -16.98
CA PHE A 95 -9.59 -0.91 -15.93
C PHE A 95 -8.57 0.21 -16.06
N VAL A 96 -8.04 0.41 -17.27
CA VAL A 96 -7.10 1.50 -17.58
C VAL A 96 -7.71 2.86 -17.25
N SER A 97 -8.96 3.10 -17.69
CA SER A 97 -9.66 4.36 -17.43
C SER A 97 -9.88 4.60 -15.93
N LYS A 98 -10.27 3.56 -15.19
CA LYS A 98 -10.49 3.66 -13.73
C LYS A 98 -9.18 3.91 -12.98
N ALA A 99 -8.09 3.23 -13.33
CA ALA A 99 -6.79 3.43 -12.70
C ALA A 99 -6.25 4.86 -12.92
N ASN A 100 -6.31 5.34 -14.17
CA ASN A 100 -5.92 6.71 -14.52
C ASN A 100 -6.79 7.77 -13.80
N ALA A 101 -8.07 7.50 -13.55
CA ALA A 101 -8.93 8.40 -12.80
C ALA A 101 -8.63 8.42 -11.30
N LEU A 102 -8.03 7.35 -10.77
CA LEU A 102 -7.66 7.24 -9.36
C LEU A 102 -6.32 7.93 -9.06
N ASP A 103 -5.30 7.69 -9.89
CA ASP A 103 -3.98 8.34 -9.86
C ASP A 103 -3.49 8.69 -8.43
N ASN A 104 -3.35 7.66 -7.59
CA ASN A 104 -3.07 7.82 -6.18
C ASN A 104 -2.18 6.69 -5.67
N LYS A 105 -1.00 7.05 -5.15
CA LYS A 105 -0.03 6.10 -4.59
C LYS A 105 -0.52 5.29 -3.41
N ARG A 106 -1.62 5.71 -2.78
CA ARG A 106 -2.26 5.00 -1.65
C ARG A 106 -3.39 4.09 -2.12
N VAL A 107 -3.60 3.93 -3.41
CA VAL A 107 -4.70 3.13 -3.96
C VAL A 107 -4.14 2.03 -4.86
N VAL A 108 -4.57 0.80 -4.60
CA VAL A 108 -4.28 -0.36 -5.44
C VAL A 108 -5.60 -0.82 -6.05
N LEU A 109 -5.73 -0.69 -7.37
CA LEU A 109 -6.84 -1.24 -8.13
C LEU A 109 -6.48 -2.65 -8.62
N VAL A 110 -7.26 -3.65 -8.21
CA VAL A 110 -6.99 -5.04 -8.52
C VAL A 110 -7.87 -5.54 -9.67
N ALA A 111 -7.26 -6.27 -10.60
CA ALA A 111 -7.96 -7.02 -11.66
C ALA A 111 -7.67 -8.52 -11.50
N PRO A 112 -8.58 -9.44 -11.91
CA PRO A 112 -9.88 -9.18 -12.54
C PRO A 112 -11.01 -8.85 -11.54
N ASP A 113 -12.18 -8.46 -12.06
CA ASP A 113 -13.42 -8.29 -11.28
C ASP A 113 -14.51 -9.31 -11.67
N ALA A 114 -14.33 -10.02 -12.78
CA ALA A 114 -15.25 -11.03 -13.30
C ALA A 114 -14.67 -12.45 -13.16
N ASP A 115 -15.57 -13.44 -13.15
CA ASP A 115 -15.25 -14.88 -13.12
C ASP A 115 -14.38 -15.33 -11.94
N VAL A 116 -14.43 -14.58 -10.84
CA VAL A 116 -13.79 -14.94 -9.58
C VAL A 116 -14.71 -15.91 -8.84
N THR A 117 -14.25 -17.14 -8.61
CA THR A 117 -15.06 -18.13 -7.89
C THR A 117 -14.31 -18.76 -6.73
N ARG A 118 -15.05 -19.14 -5.68
CA ARG A 118 -14.53 -19.87 -4.52
C ARG A 118 -15.46 -21.02 -4.21
N THR A 119 -14.91 -22.19 -3.91
CA THR A 119 -15.73 -23.32 -3.45
C THR A 119 -16.08 -23.12 -1.98
N ALA A 120 -17.38 -23.04 -1.68
CA ALA A 120 -17.87 -22.97 -0.30
C ALA A 120 -17.73 -24.33 0.40
N SER A 121 -17.77 -24.36 1.73
CA SER A 121 -17.66 -25.60 2.53
C SER A 121 -18.72 -26.65 2.20
N ALA A 122 -19.85 -26.25 1.59
CA ALA A 122 -20.91 -27.14 1.12
C ALA A 122 -20.69 -27.67 -0.32
N GLY A 123 -19.54 -27.41 -0.93
CA GLY A 123 -19.22 -27.81 -2.31
C GLY A 123 -19.82 -26.92 -3.40
N THR A 124 -20.62 -25.91 -3.04
CA THR A 124 -21.21 -24.96 -3.99
C THR A 124 -20.21 -23.89 -4.42
N ALA A 125 -20.16 -23.57 -5.72
CA ALA A 125 -19.39 -22.45 -6.23
C ALA A 125 -20.01 -21.12 -5.80
N LEU A 126 -19.21 -20.26 -5.18
CA LEU A 126 -19.56 -18.89 -4.84
C LEU A 126 -18.91 -17.95 -5.85
N VAL A 127 -19.72 -17.10 -6.49
CA VAL A 127 -19.22 -16.01 -7.33
C VAL A 127 -18.81 -14.84 -6.44
N LEU A 128 -17.60 -14.36 -6.64
CA LEU A 128 -16.96 -13.26 -5.93
C LEU A 128 -16.70 -12.10 -6.91
N GLY A 129 -16.58 -10.89 -6.38
CA GLY A 129 -16.02 -9.75 -7.11
C GLY A 129 -14.54 -9.53 -6.77
N GLY A 130 -13.92 -8.55 -7.44
CA GLY A 130 -12.52 -8.19 -7.23
C GLY A 130 -12.23 -7.66 -5.83
N GLU A 131 -13.24 -7.23 -5.06
CA GLU A 131 -13.05 -6.83 -3.66
C GLU A 131 -12.52 -7.98 -2.78
N TYR A 132 -12.77 -9.23 -3.17
CA TYR A 132 -12.24 -10.40 -2.48
C TYR A 132 -10.82 -10.72 -2.90
N ILE A 133 -10.44 -10.45 -4.15
CA ILE A 133 -9.05 -10.51 -4.58
C ILE A 133 -8.24 -9.43 -3.86
N ALA A 134 -8.79 -8.22 -3.72
CA ALA A 134 -8.20 -7.15 -2.90
C ALA A 134 -7.97 -7.59 -1.44
N ALA A 135 -8.92 -8.32 -0.84
CA ALA A 135 -8.77 -8.89 0.49
C ALA A 135 -7.68 -9.98 0.57
N ALA A 136 -7.56 -10.83 -0.45
CA ALA A 136 -6.48 -11.82 -0.51
C ALA A 136 -5.11 -11.15 -0.70
N LEU A 137 -5.03 -10.11 -1.54
CA LEU A 137 -3.79 -9.37 -1.82
C LEU A 137 -3.30 -8.64 -0.57
N SER A 138 -4.19 -8.00 0.19
CA SER A 138 -3.82 -7.36 1.46
C SER A 138 -3.22 -8.36 2.45
N GLY A 139 -3.74 -9.59 2.48
CA GLY A 139 -3.19 -10.67 3.27
C GLY A 139 -1.81 -11.10 2.81
N LEU A 140 -1.63 -11.27 1.50
CA LEU A 140 -0.33 -11.61 0.92
C LEU A 140 0.73 -10.56 1.23
N ILE A 141 0.41 -9.26 1.11
CA ILE A 141 1.36 -8.17 1.40
C ILE A 141 1.72 -8.14 2.89
N THR A 142 0.72 -8.19 3.77
CA THR A 142 0.95 -8.09 5.22
C THR A 142 1.54 -9.36 5.84
N GLY A 143 1.37 -10.51 5.19
CA GLY A 143 1.95 -11.79 5.60
C GLY A 143 3.42 -11.98 5.22
N GLN A 144 4.04 -11.00 4.56
CA GLN A 144 5.48 -11.05 4.30
C GLN A 144 6.29 -10.87 5.59
N ASP A 145 7.49 -11.45 5.62
CA ASP A 145 8.47 -11.25 6.70
C ASP A 145 8.81 -9.77 6.92
N LYS A 146 8.81 -9.00 5.83
CA LYS A 146 8.89 -7.54 5.84
C LYS A 146 7.83 -7.01 4.89
N ILE A 147 7.06 -6.01 5.34
CA ILE A 147 5.99 -5.38 4.52
C ILE A 147 6.54 -4.75 3.23
N ILE A 148 7.82 -4.37 3.23
CA ILE A 148 8.52 -3.81 2.07
C ILE A 148 8.94 -4.86 1.03
N LYS A 149 8.68 -6.14 1.29
CA LYS A 149 9.10 -7.20 0.37
C LYS A 149 8.16 -7.24 -0.82
N PRO A 150 8.67 -7.13 -2.06
CA PRO A 150 7.84 -7.18 -3.25
C PRO A 150 7.03 -8.48 -3.33
N VAL A 151 5.76 -8.37 -3.71
CA VAL A 151 4.86 -9.52 -3.91
C VAL A 151 4.60 -9.84 -5.39
N THR A 152 5.22 -9.09 -6.30
CA THR A 152 5.30 -9.40 -7.75
C THR A 152 5.76 -10.85 -7.94
N GLY A 153 5.01 -11.64 -8.71
CA GLY A 153 5.26 -13.05 -8.99
C GLY A 153 4.85 -14.02 -7.88
N LYS A 154 4.43 -13.55 -6.71
CA LYS A 154 4.00 -14.43 -5.61
C LYS A 154 2.62 -15.03 -5.87
N GLN A 155 2.45 -16.24 -5.38
CA GLN A 155 1.18 -16.97 -5.44
C GLN A 155 0.17 -16.36 -4.46
N ILE A 156 -1.08 -16.31 -4.90
CA ILE A 156 -2.24 -15.91 -4.10
C ILE A 156 -3.25 -17.07 -4.09
N VAL A 157 -3.95 -17.27 -2.98
CA VAL A 157 -4.83 -18.43 -2.77
C VAL A 157 -6.22 -18.02 -2.27
N GLY A 158 -7.15 -18.99 -2.26
CA GLY A 158 -8.50 -18.81 -1.70
C GLY A 158 -9.59 -18.49 -2.73
N PHE A 159 -9.26 -18.51 -4.02
CA PHE A 159 -10.21 -18.33 -5.12
C PHE A 159 -9.65 -18.96 -6.40
N THR A 160 -10.44 -18.94 -7.46
CA THR A 160 -10.08 -19.36 -8.82
C THR A 160 -10.52 -18.27 -9.80
N ILE A 161 -9.73 -18.09 -10.85
CA ILE A 161 -10.01 -17.24 -12.01
C ILE A 161 -9.63 -18.01 -13.28
N PRO A 162 -10.12 -17.65 -14.47
CA PRO A 162 -9.75 -18.31 -15.71
C PRO A 162 -8.23 -18.25 -15.97
N ASP A 163 -7.67 -19.37 -16.41
CA ASP A 163 -6.28 -19.40 -16.91
C ASP A 163 -6.15 -18.54 -18.16
N ASP A 164 -5.04 -17.80 -18.26
CA ASP A 164 -4.71 -16.95 -19.41
C ASP A 164 -5.85 -15.98 -19.82
N GLN A 165 -6.61 -15.46 -18.83
CA GLN A 165 -7.74 -14.54 -19.03
C GLN A 165 -7.40 -13.29 -19.86
N TYR A 166 -6.16 -12.82 -19.76
CA TYR A 166 -5.67 -11.63 -20.45
C TYR A 166 -4.41 -11.95 -21.25
N GLU A 167 -4.29 -11.39 -22.44
CA GLU A 167 -3.06 -11.52 -23.23
C GLU A 167 -1.91 -10.72 -22.60
N PRO A 168 -0.64 -11.09 -22.87
CA PRO A 168 0.52 -10.35 -22.37
C PRO A 168 0.50 -8.85 -22.68
N TYR A 169 -0.03 -8.48 -23.85
CA TYR A 169 -0.19 -7.08 -24.28
C TYR A 169 -1.19 -6.32 -23.41
N ASP A 170 -2.38 -6.87 -23.18
CA ASP A 170 -3.41 -6.25 -22.36
C ASP A 170 -2.97 -6.08 -20.91
N MET A 171 -2.32 -7.10 -20.36
CA MET A 171 -1.76 -7.02 -19.03
C MET A 171 -0.63 -5.97 -18.92
N ASN A 172 0.13 -5.73 -19.99
CA ASN A 172 1.09 -4.61 -20.03
C ASN A 172 0.37 -3.26 -20.06
N ARG A 173 -0.71 -3.12 -20.85
CA ARG A 173 -1.53 -1.90 -20.87
C ARG A 173 -2.11 -1.58 -19.50
N MET A 174 -2.68 -2.58 -18.83
CA MET A 174 -3.20 -2.46 -17.47
C MET A 174 -2.10 -2.08 -16.47
N ALA A 175 -0.95 -2.75 -16.50
CA ALA A 175 0.15 -2.44 -15.60
C ALA A 175 0.78 -1.05 -15.84
N ASN A 176 0.77 -0.57 -17.08
CA ASN A 176 1.23 0.79 -17.42
C ASN A 176 0.27 1.87 -16.93
N ALA A 177 -1.01 1.55 -16.74
CA ALA A 177 -2.01 2.44 -16.18
C ALA A 177 -2.14 2.36 -14.65
N GLY A 178 -1.35 1.50 -13.97
CA GLY A 178 -1.41 1.36 -12.51
C GLY A 178 -2.42 0.33 -12.00
N VAL A 179 -2.79 -0.66 -12.83
CA VAL A 179 -3.63 -1.78 -12.40
C VAL A 179 -2.77 -2.92 -11.87
N CYS A 180 -3.05 -3.37 -10.65
CA CYS A 180 -2.45 -4.56 -10.06
C CYS A 180 -3.16 -5.81 -10.61
N VAL A 181 -2.56 -6.42 -11.63
CA VAL A 181 -3.14 -7.59 -12.31
C VAL A 181 -2.80 -8.88 -11.56
N ILE A 182 -3.83 -9.63 -11.21
CA ILE A 182 -3.74 -11.02 -10.76
C ILE A 182 -4.10 -11.92 -11.93
N PHE A 183 -3.28 -12.93 -12.20
CA PHE A 183 -3.48 -13.83 -13.32
C PHE A 183 -3.32 -15.29 -12.90
N ALA A 184 -3.97 -16.19 -13.62
CA ALA A 184 -3.81 -17.62 -13.46
C ALA A 184 -3.12 -18.22 -14.70
N LYS A 185 -2.24 -19.18 -14.46
CA LYS A 185 -1.65 -20.00 -15.50
C LYS A 185 -1.42 -21.41 -14.98
N SER A 186 -1.97 -22.40 -15.68
CA SER A 186 -1.93 -23.81 -15.26
C SER A 186 -2.51 -24.00 -13.85
N GLY A 187 -3.60 -23.29 -13.53
CA GLY A 187 -4.27 -23.32 -12.24
C GLY A 187 -3.52 -22.63 -11.09
N VAL A 188 -2.36 -22.03 -11.34
CA VAL A 188 -1.60 -21.28 -10.33
C VAL A 188 -1.86 -19.78 -10.49
N ILE A 189 -2.41 -19.18 -9.44
CA ILE A 189 -2.77 -17.76 -9.42
C ILE A 189 -1.61 -16.95 -8.82
N LYS A 190 -1.18 -15.90 -9.51
CA LYS A 190 -0.04 -15.06 -9.09
C LYS A 190 -0.33 -13.57 -9.28
N VAL A 191 0.34 -12.76 -8.47
CA VAL A 191 0.45 -11.32 -8.70
C VAL A 191 1.37 -11.09 -9.90
N ARG A 192 0.91 -10.40 -10.95
CA ARG A 192 1.79 -10.05 -12.08
C ARG A 192 2.75 -8.94 -11.72
N HIS A 193 2.23 -7.77 -11.37
CA HIS A 193 2.97 -6.60 -10.88
C HIS A 193 2.23 -5.99 -9.70
N ALA A 194 2.91 -5.85 -8.57
CA ALA A 194 2.35 -5.30 -7.34
C ALA A 194 2.50 -3.77 -7.31
N ILE A 195 1.58 -3.08 -7.97
CA ILE A 195 1.66 -1.64 -8.20
C ILE A 195 0.41 -0.88 -7.72
N THR A 196 0.59 0.41 -7.45
CA THR A 196 -0.47 1.38 -7.11
C THR A 196 -1.02 2.02 -8.40
N THR A 197 -2.07 2.85 -8.27
CA THR A 197 -2.63 3.57 -9.42
C THR A 197 -1.82 4.81 -9.81
N ASP A 198 -0.88 5.27 -9.00
CA ASP A 198 0.05 6.35 -9.37
C ASP A 198 1.24 5.76 -10.14
N THR A 199 1.38 6.15 -11.39
CA THR A 199 2.43 5.65 -12.30
C THR A 199 3.51 6.69 -12.59
N SER A 200 3.53 7.80 -11.87
CA SER A 200 4.43 8.94 -12.11
C SER A 200 5.92 8.58 -11.97
N ASN A 201 6.25 7.69 -11.04
CA ASN A 201 7.62 7.23 -10.78
C ASN A 201 7.60 5.92 -9.99
N ALA A 202 8.76 5.27 -9.85
CA ALA A 202 8.90 4.00 -9.12
C ALA A 202 8.60 4.13 -7.61
N ASP A 203 8.78 5.31 -7.02
CA ASP A 203 8.58 5.54 -5.57
C ASP A 203 7.11 5.45 -5.20
N ASN A 204 6.26 6.01 -6.06
CA ASN A 204 4.82 6.02 -5.88
C ASN A 204 4.16 4.77 -6.46
N ARG A 205 4.75 4.17 -7.50
CA ARG A 205 4.16 3.06 -8.26
C ARG A 205 4.28 1.71 -7.56
N GLU A 206 5.41 1.39 -6.93
CA GLU A 206 5.63 0.07 -6.36
C GLU A 206 5.08 0.00 -4.93
N ILE A 207 4.14 -0.92 -4.65
CA ILE A 207 3.51 -1.05 -3.34
C ILE A 207 4.56 -1.26 -2.23
N SER A 208 5.61 -2.04 -2.51
CA SER A 208 6.71 -2.27 -1.58
C SER A 208 7.47 -0.99 -1.21
N VAL A 209 7.58 -0.03 -2.14
CA VAL A 209 8.29 1.23 -1.92
C VAL A 209 7.42 2.21 -1.15
N VAL A 210 6.13 2.30 -1.48
CA VAL A 210 5.15 3.07 -0.68
C VAL A 210 5.08 2.55 0.76
N ALA A 211 5.07 1.23 0.95
CA ALA A 211 5.10 0.62 2.27
C ALA A 211 6.41 0.92 3.04
N ALA A 212 7.55 1.03 2.34
CA ALA A 212 8.83 1.41 2.95
C ALA A 212 8.84 2.87 3.39
N ASP A 213 8.32 3.77 2.55
CA ASP A 213 8.15 5.19 2.84
C ASP A 213 7.28 5.40 4.09
N ASP A 214 6.13 4.73 4.14
CA ASP A 214 5.22 4.78 5.29
C ASP A 214 5.84 4.18 6.57
N LEU A 215 6.61 3.09 6.45
CA LEU A 215 7.33 2.49 7.57
C LEU A 215 8.38 3.45 8.15
N VAL A 216 9.17 4.11 7.30
CA VAL A 216 10.18 5.09 7.71
C VAL A 216 9.53 6.25 8.45
N ARG A 217 8.44 6.82 7.90
CA ARG A 217 7.70 7.91 8.56
C ARG A 217 7.18 7.50 9.93
N ARG A 218 6.54 6.33 10.01
CA ARG A 218 5.95 5.82 11.25
C ARG A 218 6.99 5.55 12.33
N ILE A 219 8.10 4.88 11.99
CA ILE A 219 9.19 4.59 12.94
C ILE A 219 9.86 5.88 13.39
N THR A 220 10.14 6.80 12.47
CA THR A 220 10.79 8.09 12.78
C THR A 220 9.91 8.93 13.71
N ARG A 221 8.62 9.09 13.36
CA ARG A 221 7.65 9.86 14.17
C ARG A 221 7.52 9.26 15.57
N SER A 222 7.20 7.96 15.66
CA SER A 222 7.00 7.29 16.96
C SER A 222 8.24 7.37 17.85
N SER A 223 9.44 7.19 17.29
CA SER A 223 10.69 7.27 18.03
C SER A 223 10.99 8.68 18.53
N LEU A 224 10.79 9.71 17.69
CA LEU A 224 10.98 11.11 18.09
C LEU A 224 9.95 11.54 19.13
N THR A 225 8.68 11.17 18.97
CA THR A 225 7.65 11.42 19.97
C THR A 225 8.01 10.78 21.31
N ALA A 226 8.45 9.52 21.30
CA ALA A 226 8.84 8.82 22.52
C ALA A 226 10.08 9.42 23.20
N ALA A 227 11.03 9.94 22.43
CA ALA A 227 12.27 10.51 22.94
C ALA A 227 12.13 11.95 23.46
N TYR A 228 11.31 12.78 22.80
CA TYR A 228 11.31 14.23 23.05
C TYR A 228 9.98 14.82 23.53
N ILE A 229 8.85 14.33 23.04
CA ILE A 229 7.55 14.98 23.27
C ILE A 229 6.99 14.57 24.63
N GLY A 230 6.57 15.57 25.43
CA GLY A 230 6.03 15.35 26.78
C GLY A 230 7.06 14.88 27.80
N LYS A 231 8.36 15.03 27.52
CA LYS A 231 9.46 14.58 28.39
C LYS A 231 10.08 15.67 29.28
N GLY A 232 9.48 16.86 29.31
CA GLY A 232 10.01 18.01 30.05
C GLY A 232 11.30 18.60 29.45
N ILE A 233 11.61 18.26 28.19
CA ILE A 233 12.75 18.82 27.45
C ILE A 233 12.41 20.24 27.04
N VAL A 234 13.33 21.17 27.32
CA VAL A 234 13.29 22.56 26.86
C VAL A 234 14.20 22.69 25.65
N ILE A 235 13.70 23.31 24.58
CA ILE A 235 14.50 23.55 23.38
C ILE A 235 15.62 24.54 23.72
N SER A 236 16.85 24.06 23.59
CA SER A 236 18.10 24.81 23.73
C SER A 236 18.92 24.72 22.43
N GLU A 237 20.05 25.43 22.36
CA GLU A 237 20.96 25.41 21.20
C GLU A 237 21.43 23.99 20.81
N SER A 238 21.57 23.08 21.78
CA SER A 238 22.00 21.69 21.53
C SER A 238 20.86 20.75 21.17
N THR A 239 19.61 21.15 21.38
CA THR A 239 18.45 20.27 21.18
C THR A 239 18.27 19.85 19.72
N PRO A 240 18.35 20.75 18.71
CA PRO A 240 18.27 20.35 17.30
C PRO A 240 19.35 19.34 16.90
N ALA A 241 20.60 19.55 17.31
CA ALA A 241 21.69 18.61 17.03
C ALA A 241 21.42 17.22 17.63
N GLY A 242 20.86 17.16 18.84
CA GLY A 242 20.40 15.92 19.46
C GLY A 242 19.29 15.21 18.67
N VAL A 243 18.29 15.96 18.21
CA VAL A 243 17.19 15.42 17.38
C VAL A 243 17.74 14.84 16.08
N ALA A 244 18.61 15.55 15.38
CA ALA A 244 19.24 15.06 14.14
C ALA A 244 20.07 13.79 14.40
N ALA A 245 20.81 13.72 15.51
CA ALA A 245 21.56 12.52 15.89
C ALA A 245 20.65 11.31 16.15
N THR A 246 19.51 11.51 16.79
CA THR A 246 18.50 10.46 17.02
C THR A 246 17.93 9.96 15.70
N VAL A 247 17.56 10.85 14.77
CA VAL A 247 17.08 10.46 13.43
C VAL A 247 18.15 9.67 12.68
N LYS A 248 19.40 10.12 12.72
CA LYS A 248 20.53 9.39 12.12
C LYS A 248 20.69 7.99 12.71
N ALA A 249 20.54 7.83 14.02
CA ALA A 249 20.62 6.52 14.67
C ALA A 249 19.47 5.59 14.22
N ILE A 250 18.24 6.13 14.12
CA ILE A 250 17.08 5.39 13.63
C ILE A 250 17.30 4.96 12.18
N TRP A 251 17.65 5.88 11.28
CA TRP A 251 17.82 5.56 9.86
C TRP A 251 19.02 4.64 9.61
N ASN A 252 20.10 4.75 10.38
CA ASN A 252 21.17 3.75 10.40
C ASN A 252 20.66 2.35 10.78
N SER A 253 19.73 2.25 11.73
CA SER A 253 19.08 0.99 12.07
C SER A 253 18.30 0.44 10.88
N LEU A 254 17.53 1.28 10.19
CA LEU A 254 16.72 0.87 9.04
C LEU A 254 17.59 0.37 7.87
N VAL A 255 18.75 1.00 7.62
CA VAL A 255 19.74 0.52 6.65
C VAL A 255 20.28 -0.85 7.06
N ARG A 256 20.74 -0.99 8.32
CA ARG A 256 21.27 -2.26 8.85
C ARG A 256 20.25 -3.39 8.77
N ASP A 257 18.99 -3.08 9.04
CA ASP A 257 17.88 -4.04 9.01
C ASP A 257 17.39 -4.30 7.58
N GLY A 258 18.00 -3.67 6.56
CA GLY A 258 17.67 -3.82 5.14
C GLY A 258 16.25 -3.37 4.81
N LEU A 259 15.78 -2.29 5.45
CA LEU A 259 14.47 -1.67 5.23
C LEU A 259 14.54 -0.49 4.25
N ILE A 260 15.69 0.14 4.16
CA ILE A 260 16.02 1.19 3.19
C ILE A 260 17.45 0.92 2.66
N ASP A 261 17.78 1.48 1.49
CA ASP A 261 19.11 1.34 0.90
C ASP A 261 20.11 2.23 1.64
N SER A 262 19.77 3.51 1.74
CA SER A 262 20.61 4.53 2.37
C SER A 262 19.78 5.76 2.75
N TYR A 263 20.41 6.72 3.42
CA TYR A 263 19.85 8.03 3.68
C TYR A 263 20.89 9.10 3.39
N GLY A 264 20.44 10.34 3.20
CA GLY A 264 21.30 11.44 2.81
C GLY A 264 22.36 11.78 3.85
N THR A 265 23.59 11.91 3.38
CA THR A 265 24.79 12.25 4.16
C THR A 265 25.44 13.54 3.68
N LYS A 266 25.13 13.98 2.47
CA LYS A 266 25.61 15.21 1.84
C LYS A 266 24.47 15.92 1.10
N ASN A 267 24.73 17.17 0.71
CA ASN A 267 23.88 17.91 -0.22
C ASN A 267 24.34 17.58 -1.66
N ASP A 268 23.53 16.84 -2.41
CA ASP A 268 23.80 16.50 -3.81
C ASP A 268 22.60 16.87 -4.69
N PRO A 269 22.64 18.02 -5.40
CA PRO A 269 21.51 18.48 -6.20
C PRO A 269 21.26 17.62 -7.45
N THR A 270 22.21 16.78 -7.86
CA THR A 270 22.04 15.90 -9.03
C THR A 270 21.20 14.67 -8.70
N THR A 271 21.34 14.15 -7.48
CA THR A 271 20.57 12.99 -7.00
C THR A 271 19.37 13.39 -6.13
N GLY A 272 19.29 14.65 -5.70
CA GLY A 272 18.29 15.11 -4.73
C GLY A 272 18.63 14.71 -3.29
N GLU A 273 19.88 14.30 -3.02
CA GLU A 273 20.31 13.93 -1.67
C GLU A 273 20.39 15.16 -0.77
N VAL A 274 19.75 15.05 0.39
CA VAL A 274 19.73 16.05 1.46
C VAL A 274 20.16 15.37 2.77
N PRO A 275 21.16 15.90 3.49
CA PRO A 275 21.61 15.35 4.75
C PRO A 275 20.56 15.57 5.84
N ILE A 276 20.62 14.75 6.88
CA ILE A 276 19.76 14.95 8.06
C ILE A 276 20.16 16.26 8.74
N THR A 277 19.22 17.21 8.80
CA THR A 277 19.37 18.44 9.57
C THR A 277 18.15 18.66 10.46
N ALA A 278 18.34 19.36 11.56
CA ALA A 278 17.26 19.78 12.43
C ALA A 278 17.47 21.22 12.89
N ALA A 279 16.40 22.00 12.92
CA ALA A 279 16.43 23.39 13.35
C ALA A 279 15.13 23.73 14.09
N GLN A 280 15.20 24.62 15.08
CA GLN A 280 14.00 25.19 15.67
C GLN A 280 13.25 25.99 14.60
N ASP A 281 11.93 25.88 14.59
CA ASP A 281 11.11 26.61 13.65
C ASP A 281 11.10 28.12 14.00
N PRO A 282 11.38 29.01 13.03
CA PRO A 282 11.45 30.45 13.30
C PRO A 282 10.08 31.08 13.60
N ASN A 283 8.99 30.44 13.17
CA ASN A 283 7.62 30.93 13.34
C ASN A 283 6.86 30.18 14.45
N GLU A 284 7.36 29.02 14.88
CA GLU A 284 6.78 28.22 15.96
C GLU A 284 7.89 27.81 16.96
N PRO A 285 8.15 28.61 18.01
CA PRO A 285 9.29 28.37 18.91
C PRO A 285 9.18 27.06 19.69
N THR A 286 8.02 26.39 19.69
CA THR A 286 7.86 25.06 20.33
C THR A 286 8.16 23.89 19.39
N ARG A 287 8.52 24.14 18.12
CA ARG A 287 8.72 23.11 17.08
C ARG A 287 10.19 23.01 16.65
N ILE A 288 10.63 21.78 16.42
CA ILE A 288 11.88 21.48 15.70
C ILE A 288 11.50 20.82 14.37
N ASN A 289 11.96 21.42 13.27
CA ASN A 289 11.83 20.88 11.93
C ASN A 289 13.02 19.99 11.63
N VAL A 290 12.76 18.78 11.14
CA VAL A 290 13.78 17.85 10.66
C VAL A 290 13.63 17.70 9.16
N THR A 291 14.75 17.77 8.44
CA THR A 291 14.82 17.49 7.01
C THR A 291 15.87 16.42 6.75
N GLY A 292 15.69 15.67 5.67
CA GLY A 292 16.61 14.63 5.23
C GLY A 292 15.99 13.82 4.10
N SER A 293 16.84 13.16 3.33
CA SER A 293 16.44 12.29 2.21
C SER A 293 16.68 10.82 2.54
N VAL A 294 15.85 9.94 1.97
CA VAL A 294 15.95 8.49 2.12
C VAL A 294 15.90 7.87 0.73
N LYS A 295 16.73 6.85 0.50
CA LYS A 295 16.74 6.07 -0.72
C LYS A 295 16.18 4.67 -0.44
N PHE A 296 15.15 4.29 -1.19
CA PHE A 296 14.47 3.01 -1.01
C PHE A 296 15.11 1.90 -1.84
N LEU A 297 14.78 0.66 -1.47
CA LEU A 297 15.12 -0.54 -2.22
C LEU A 297 14.02 -0.78 -3.26
N TYR A 298 14.39 -0.95 -4.53
CA TYR A 298 13.44 -1.18 -5.61
C TYR A 298 13.34 -2.67 -5.97
N PRO A 299 12.14 -3.15 -6.36
CA PRO A 299 11.99 -4.47 -6.95
C PRO A 299 12.66 -4.57 -8.33
N LEU A 300 13.23 -5.74 -8.63
CA LEU A 300 13.67 -6.08 -9.98
C LEU A 300 12.48 -6.59 -10.79
N ASN A 301 11.85 -5.70 -11.56
CA ASN A 301 10.67 -6.05 -12.37
C ASN A 301 11.00 -6.46 -13.81
N TYR A 302 12.09 -5.94 -14.40
CA TYR A 302 12.43 -6.16 -15.80
C TYR A 302 13.92 -6.46 -15.98
N ILE A 303 14.24 -7.33 -16.93
CA ILE A 303 15.60 -7.60 -17.42
C ILE A 303 15.56 -7.47 -18.94
N ASN A 304 16.37 -6.57 -19.49
CA ASN A 304 16.57 -6.48 -20.93
C ASN A 304 17.79 -7.33 -21.31
N VAL A 305 17.64 -8.19 -22.32
CA VAL A 305 18.74 -9.02 -22.86
C VAL A 305 18.84 -8.76 -24.36
N GLU A 306 20.01 -8.31 -24.79
CA GLU A 306 20.34 -8.08 -26.20
C GLU A 306 21.36 -9.14 -26.66
N PHE A 307 21.14 -9.70 -27.85
CA PHE A 307 22.05 -10.68 -28.46
C PHE A 307 22.64 -10.09 -29.74
N TYR A 308 23.95 -10.30 -29.91
CA TYR A 308 24.66 -9.97 -31.13
C TYR A 308 25.14 -11.26 -31.80
N ILE A 309 24.90 -11.39 -33.10
CA ILE A 309 25.41 -12.50 -33.90
C ILE A 309 26.83 -12.14 -34.30
N TYR A 310 27.81 -12.94 -33.89
CA TYR A 310 29.17 -12.82 -34.42
C TYR A 310 29.23 -13.58 -35.76
N VAL A 311 30.00 -13.03 -36.70
CA VAL A 311 30.35 -13.68 -37.97
C VAL A 311 31.82 -14.07 -37.93
#